data_AF-A0A2N2TYA5-F1
#
_entry.id   AF-A0A2N2TYA5-F1
#
_cell.length_a   1.000
_cell.length_b   1.000
_cell.length_c   1.000
_cell.angle_alpha   90.00
_cell.angle_beta   90.00
_cell.angle_gamma   90.00
#
_symmetry.space_group_name_H-M   'P 1'
#
loop_
_entity.id
_entity.type
_entity.pdbx_description
1 polymer ?
#
loop_
_entity_poly.entity_id
_entity_poly.type
_entity_poly.pdbx_seq_one_letter_code
_entity_poly.pdbx_strand_id
1 'polypeptide(L)'
;MKQAISAVVLVAAVAIGFIVWIAGDIAPKAEFVPHVAATQPAEESDYLRAAYSPLHFRPAIESATDGQCLACHREVIEDKVRAASPAGQKAELMRAWYQQTSTYSGEQDTFHRRHLVTPLAKQLMSLQCNTCHQGHDPREEAQGASATSIQQDDTAFTLRKQVNPETTCLKCHGEFPWQLMGMPGPWEEHKVAFGNNCMTCHAAIRTKRHEVIYLIAEAIERAGKDGADACYGCHGGRSWYRISYPYARTPWSGMPAEVPEWAKYRPTQSETRFLKRAPSLPQGTRP
;
A
#
# COMPACT_ATOMS: atom_id res chain seq x y z
N MET A 1 46.70 44.13 -3.68
CA MET A 1 47.40 43.62 -2.48
C MET A 1 46.46 43.34 -1.29
N LYS A 2 45.63 44.29 -0.84
CA LYS A 2 44.71 44.09 0.32
C LYS A 2 43.70 42.93 0.17
N GLN A 3 43.16 42.72 -1.03
CA GLN A 3 42.20 41.64 -1.29
C GLN A 3 42.84 40.24 -1.31
N ALA A 4 44.08 40.12 -1.80
CA ALA A 4 44.83 38.86 -1.78
C ALA A 4 45.20 38.43 -0.35
N ILE A 5 45.60 39.40 0.49
CA ILE A 5 45.90 39.14 1.91
C ILE A 5 44.62 38.72 2.66
N SER A 6 43.48 39.37 2.37
CA SER A 6 42.20 39.02 2.98
C SER A 6 41.72 37.61 2.61
N ALA A 7 41.92 37.20 1.36
CA ALA A 7 41.59 35.85 0.91
C ALA A 7 42.47 34.77 1.58
N VAL A 8 43.78 35.03 1.72
CA VAL A 8 44.72 34.11 2.38
C VAL A 8 44.39 33.95 3.88
N VAL A 9 44.03 35.04 4.56
CA VAL A 9 43.62 34.99 5.98
C VAL A 9 42.32 34.21 6.15
N LEU A 10 41.36 34.38 5.24
CA LEU A 10 40.09 33.64 5.29
C LEU A 10 40.30 32.13 5.10
N VAL A 11 41.13 31.74 4.12
CA VAL A 11 41.45 30.33 3.86
C VAL A 11 42.21 29.72 5.04
N ALA A 12 43.16 30.44 5.62
CA ALA A 12 43.88 29.98 6.80
C ALA A 12 42.96 29.79 8.01
N ALA A 13 42.02 30.72 8.25
CA ALA A 13 41.06 30.61 9.34
C ALA A 13 40.12 29.41 9.18
N VAL A 14 39.63 29.14 7.96
CA VAL A 14 38.81 27.96 7.67
C VAL A 14 39.60 26.67 7.85
N ALA A 15 40.85 26.62 7.38
CA ALA A 15 41.71 25.45 7.53
C ALA A 15 42.02 25.15 9.00
N ILE A 16 42.33 26.17 9.80
CA ILE A 16 42.56 26.03 11.24
C ILE A 16 41.29 25.56 11.95
N GLY A 17 40.12 26.12 11.61
CA GLY A 17 38.83 25.66 12.15
C GLY A 17 38.55 24.18 11.86
N PHE A 18 38.89 23.72 10.65
CA PHE A 18 38.75 22.32 10.26
C PHE A 18 39.71 21.39 11.02
N ILE A 19 40.96 21.81 11.22
CA ILE A 19 41.96 21.05 11.97
C ILE A 19 41.55 20.93 13.44
N VAL A 20 41.05 22.02 14.05
CA VAL A 20 40.57 22.00 15.44
C VAL A 20 39.33 21.10 15.58
N TRP A 21 38.43 21.08 14.59
CA TRP A 21 37.26 20.19 14.60
C TRP A 21 37.65 18.70 14.50
N ILE A 22 38.65 18.36 13.70
CA ILE A 22 39.19 16.98 13.60
C ILE A 22 39.94 16.59 14.87
N ALA A 23 40.79 17.48 15.41
CA ALA A 23 41.61 17.19 16.58
C ALA A 23 40.80 17.16 17.90
N GLY A 24 39.66 17.86 17.96
CA GLY A 24 38.81 17.92 19.14
C GLY A 24 37.90 16.70 19.35
N ASP A 25 37.95 15.70 18.46
CA ASP A 25 37.15 14.47 18.56
C ASP A 25 35.61 14.74 18.65
N ILE A 26 35.18 15.92 18.14
CA ILE A 26 33.79 16.43 18.11
C ILE A 26 33.02 15.85 16.89
N ALA A 27 33.67 15.00 16.10
CA ALA A 27 32.96 14.22 15.10
C ALA A 27 31.96 13.30 15.81
N PRO A 28 30.69 13.22 15.38
CA PRO A 28 29.73 12.32 15.99
C PRO A 28 30.23 10.88 15.83
N LYS A 29 30.75 10.31 16.92
CA LYS A 29 31.09 8.89 16.98
C LYS A 29 29.77 8.13 16.88
N ALA A 30 29.59 7.41 15.78
CA ALA A 30 28.52 6.44 15.67
C ALA A 30 28.80 5.35 16.71
N GLU A 31 28.15 5.44 17.87
CA GLU A 31 28.21 4.41 18.87
C GLU A 31 27.52 3.17 18.27
N PHE A 32 28.34 2.17 17.92
CA PHE A 32 27.85 0.90 17.45
C PHE A 32 27.15 0.22 18.62
N VAL A 33 25.83 0.31 18.67
CA VAL A 33 25.03 -0.54 19.55
C VAL A 33 25.00 -1.91 18.89
N PRO A 34 25.71 -2.92 19.44
CA PRO A 34 25.64 -4.27 18.91
C PRO A 34 24.18 -4.72 18.88
N HIS A 35 23.83 -5.50 17.87
CA HIS A 35 22.56 -6.19 17.81
C HIS A 35 22.36 -6.97 19.12
N VAL A 36 21.45 -6.48 19.97
CA VAL A 36 21.01 -7.23 21.13
C VAL A 36 20.38 -8.50 20.56
N ALA A 37 21.04 -9.63 20.82
CA ALA A 37 20.49 -10.93 20.49
C ALA A 37 19.07 -10.98 21.08
N ALA A 38 18.10 -11.34 20.24
CA ALA A 38 16.72 -11.44 20.64
C ALA A 38 16.62 -12.16 21.99
N THR A 39 15.97 -11.51 22.97
CA THR A 39 15.52 -12.22 24.17
C THR A 39 14.73 -13.43 23.68
N GLN A 40 15.14 -14.62 24.10
CA GLN A 40 14.47 -15.86 23.69
C GLN A 40 12.96 -15.72 23.93
N PRO A 41 12.10 -16.13 22.98
CA PRO A 41 10.67 -16.02 23.17
C PRO A 41 10.23 -16.82 24.41
N ALA A 42 9.29 -16.23 25.14
CA ALA A 42 8.40 -16.91 26.07
C ALA A 42 7.86 -18.21 25.46
N GLU A 43 7.65 -19.24 26.30
CA GLU A 43 7.20 -20.62 25.97
C GLU A 43 7.10 -20.87 24.47
N GLU A 44 8.10 -21.57 23.92
CA GLU A 44 8.19 -21.97 22.53
C GLU A 44 6.87 -22.60 22.08
N SER A 45 5.97 -21.76 21.53
CA SER A 45 4.77 -22.24 20.88
C SER A 45 5.29 -23.11 19.76
N ASP A 46 5.03 -24.42 19.85
CA ASP A 46 5.41 -25.42 18.85
C ASP A 46 5.26 -24.80 17.45
N TYR A 47 6.41 -24.46 16.84
CA TYR A 47 6.45 -23.67 15.61
C TYR A 47 5.64 -24.35 14.51
N LEU A 48 5.67 -25.68 14.48
CA LEU A 48 4.89 -26.45 13.52
C LEU A 48 3.39 -26.30 13.83
N ARG A 49 2.97 -26.36 15.09
CA ARG A 49 1.58 -26.10 15.45
C ARG A 49 1.10 -24.70 15.05
N ALA A 50 1.95 -23.68 15.21
CA ALA A 50 1.64 -22.32 14.77
C ALA A 50 1.57 -22.22 13.23
N ALA A 51 2.56 -22.75 12.52
CA ALA A 51 2.61 -22.75 11.06
C ALA A 51 1.41 -23.48 10.44
N TYR A 52 0.98 -24.59 11.05
CA TYR A 52 -0.17 -25.40 10.62
C TYR A 52 -1.49 -25.01 11.32
N SER A 53 -1.57 -23.83 11.93
CA SER A 53 -2.83 -23.30 12.45
C SER A 53 -3.88 -23.20 11.34
N PRO A 54 -5.14 -23.60 11.58
CA PRO A 54 -6.22 -23.44 10.61
C PRO A 54 -6.38 -22.01 10.08
N LEU A 55 -5.99 -20.99 10.86
CA LEU A 55 -6.06 -19.58 10.46
C LEU A 55 -5.20 -19.23 9.23
N HIS A 56 -4.21 -20.05 8.86
CA HIS A 56 -3.42 -19.86 7.65
C HIS A 56 -4.07 -20.44 6.38
N PHE A 57 -5.18 -21.15 6.51
CA PHE A 57 -5.78 -21.93 5.43
C PHE A 57 -7.22 -21.52 5.14
N ARG A 58 -7.63 -21.70 3.89
CA ARG A 58 -9.05 -21.61 3.52
C ARG A 58 -9.81 -22.80 4.13
N PRO A 59 -11.06 -22.59 4.58
CA PRO A 59 -11.83 -21.34 4.51
C PRO A 59 -11.58 -20.38 5.69
N ALA A 60 -10.90 -20.81 6.75
CA ALA A 60 -10.83 -20.04 8.00
C ALA A 60 -10.18 -18.65 7.81
N ILE A 61 -9.11 -18.54 7.01
CA ILE A 61 -8.42 -17.27 6.78
C ILE A 61 -9.32 -16.20 6.14
N GLU A 62 -10.31 -16.60 5.34
CA GLU A 62 -11.22 -15.67 4.65
C GLU A 62 -12.15 -14.93 5.61
N SER A 63 -12.28 -15.43 6.84
CA SER A 63 -13.09 -14.82 7.91
C SER A 63 -12.27 -14.39 9.13
N ALA A 64 -10.95 -14.60 9.10
CA ALA A 64 -10.06 -14.22 10.19
C ALA A 64 -10.10 -12.70 10.41
N THR A 65 -10.21 -12.30 11.67
CA THR A 65 -10.13 -10.90 12.09
C THR A 65 -8.67 -10.47 12.23
N ASP A 66 -8.39 -9.17 12.04
CA ASP A 66 -7.04 -8.63 12.27
C ASP A 66 -6.56 -8.94 13.70
N GLY A 67 -7.45 -8.93 14.70
CA GLY A 67 -7.10 -9.30 16.07
C GLY A 67 -6.58 -10.73 16.22
N GLN A 68 -7.12 -11.69 15.46
CA GLN A 68 -6.63 -13.07 15.44
C GLN A 68 -5.25 -13.17 14.77
N CYS A 69 -5.04 -12.44 13.68
CA CYS A 69 -3.75 -12.41 12.98
C CYS A 69 -2.66 -11.74 13.84
N LEU A 70 -2.97 -10.57 14.40
CA LEU A 70 -2.05 -9.73 15.18
C LEU A 70 -1.78 -10.27 16.60
N ALA A 71 -2.47 -11.33 17.03
CA ALA A 71 -2.14 -12.05 18.25
C ALA A 71 -0.74 -12.69 18.16
N CYS A 72 -0.36 -13.18 16.98
CA CYS A 72 0.96 -13.77 16.70
C CYS A 72 1.85 -12.87 15.84
N HIS A 73 1.25 -12.06 14.94
CA HIS A 73 1.97 -11.23 13.97
C HIS A 73 2.01 -9.75 14.34
N ARG A 74 2.17 -9.44 15.62
CA ARG A 74 2.09 -8.06 16.09
C ARG A 74 3.21 -7.18 15.52
N GLU A 75 4.35 -7.79 15.24
CA GLU A 75 5.53 -7.17 14.64
C GLU A 75 5.18 -6.40 13.35
N VAL A 76 4.20 -6.86 12.56
CA VAL A 76 3.86 -6.24 11.28
C VAL A 76 3.31 -4.81 11.45
N ILE A 77 2.70 -4.50 12.59
CA ILE A 77 2.18 -3.16 12.89
C ILE A 77 3.00 -2.42 13.95
N GLU A 78 3.76 -3.10 14.78
CA GLU A 78 4.59 -2.47 15.83
C GLU A 78 5.95 -2.04 15.29
N ASP A 79 6.54 -2.78 14.35
CA ASP A 79 7.83 -2.45 13.77
C ASP A 79 7.78 -1.13 13.00
N LYS A 80 8.73 -0.24 13.31
CA LYS A 80 8.89 1.06 12.66
C LYS A 80 10.23 1.15 11.94
N VAL A 81 10.29 2.08 10.99
CA VAL A 81 11.56 2.46 10.36
C VAL A 81 12.51 3.03 11.43
N ARG A 82 13.78 2.64 11.39
CA ARG A 82 14.80 3.15 12.31
C ARG A 82 14.97 4.66 12.13
N ALA A 83 15.23 5.38 13.23
CA ALA A 83 15.51 6.82 13.18
C ALA A 83 16.73 7.16 12.31
N ALA A 84 17.73 6.28 12.26
CA ALA A 84 18.85 6.35 11.35
C ALA A 84 19.22 4.97 10.80
N SER A 85 19.77 4.94 9.58
CA SER A 85 20.38 3.74 9.01
C SER A 85 21.66 3.37 9.75
N PRO A 86 22.16 2.13 9.61
CA PRO A 86 23.48 1.75 10.14
C PRO A 86 24.63 2.64 9.64
N ALA A 87 24.46 3.32 8.50
CA ALA A 87 25.42 4.28 7.94
C ALA A 87 25.20 5.73 8.44
N GLY A 88 24.36 5.94 9.46
CA GLY A 88 24.10 7.26 10.06
C GLY A 88 23.13 8.15 9.29
N GLN A 89 22.49 7.65 8.23
CA GLN A 89 21.52 8.44 7.46
C GLN A 89 20.20 8.56 8.21
N LYS A 90 19.80 9.79 8.55
CA LYS A 90 18.57 10.03 9.31
C LYS A 90 17.33 9.83 8.44
N ALA A 91 16.36 9.06 8.94
CA ALA A 91 15.12 8.78 8.22
C ALA A 91 14.28 10.04 7.96
N GLU A 92 14.31 11.02 8.87
CA GLU A 92 13.60 12.30 8.73
C GLU A 92 14.08 13.15 7.54
N LEU A 93 15.36 12.98 7.16
CA LEU A 93 15.98 13.69 6.04
C LEU A 93 15.77 12.97 4.71
N MET A 94 15.24 11.74 4.75
CA MET A 94 15.06 10.90 3.57
C MET A 94 13.57 10.83 3.22
N ARG A 95 13.20 11.38 2.07
CA ARG A 95 11.88 11.13 1.48
C ARG A 95 11.96 9.93 0.57
N ALA A 96 11.04 9.00 0.76
CA ALA A 96 10.91 7.90 -0.17
C ALA A 96 10.32 8.46 -1.47
N TRP A 97 10.71 7.90 -2.61
CA TRP A 97 10.23 8.30 -3.94
C TRP A 97 8.70 8.41 -4.01
N TYR A 98 8.02 7.64 -3.17
CA TYR A 98 6.58 7.55 -3.14
C TYR A 98 5.92 8.74 -2.39
N GLN A 99 6.64 9.47 -1.52
CA GLN A 99 6.12 10.60 -0.72
C GLN A 99 6.10 11.93 -1.50
N GLN A 100 5.99 11.85 -2.83
CA GLN A 100 5.98 13.02 -3.71
C GLN A 100 4.62 13.73 -3.73
N THR A 101 3.52 13.03 -3.43
CA THR A 101 2.18 13.64 -3.32
C THR A 101 1.82 13.91 -1.86
N SER A 102 1.03 14.96 -1.63
CA SER A 102 0.60 15.39 -0.29
C SER A 102 -0.14 14.28 0.47
N THR A 103 -0.83 13.41 -0.28
CA THR A 103 -1.53 12.20 0.17
C THR A 103 -0.66 11.30 1.06
N TYR A 104 0.66 11.31 0.89
CA TYR A 104 1.57 10.43 1.63
C TYR A 104 2.61 11.18 2.47
N SER A 105 2.22 12.35 2.94
CA SER A 105 2.94 13.11 3.95
C SER A 105 3.12 12.33 5.27
N GLY A 106 4.05 12.80 6.10
CA GLY A 106 4.40 12.19 7.38
C GLY A 106 5.69 11.37 7.32
N GLU A 107 5.95 10.68 8.43
CA GLU A 107 7.18 9.92 8.63
C GLU A 107 7.31 8.73 7.66
N GLN A 108 8.54 8.23 7.57
CA GLN A 108 8.78 6.95 6.94
C GLN A 108 8.12 5.84 7.75
N ASP A 109 7.40 4.95 7.06
CA ASP A 109 6.68 3.87 7.72
C ASP A 109 6.77 2.59 6.90
N THR A 110 6.59 1.45 7.56
CA THR A 110 6.68 0.11 6.97
C THR A 110 5.48 -0.17 6.08
N PHE A 111 5.61 -1.17 5.20
CA PHE A 111 4.56 -1.50 4.23
C PHE A 111 3.20 -1.74 4.89
N HIS A 112 3.12 -2.65 5.86
CA HIS A 112 1.85 -2.96 6.55
C HIS A 112 1.30 -1.74 7.26
N ARG A 113 2.14 -0.97 7.97
CA ARG A 113 1.68 0.20 8.71
C ARG A 113 1.07 1.27 7.80
N ARG A 114 1.67 1.51 6.62
CA ARG A 114 1.12 2.43 5.61
C ARG A 114 -0.25 2.03 5.08
N HIS A 115 -0.59 0.74 5.11
CA HIS A 115 -1.86 0.23 4.62
C HIS A 115 -2.90 0.01 5.71
N LEU A 116 -2.48 -0.12 6.98
CA LEU A 116 -3.37 -0.48 8.09
C LEU A 116 -3.53 0.62 9.15
N VAL A 117 -2.45 1.31 9.55
CA VAL A 117 -2.47 2.11 10.79
C VAL A 117 -2.15 3.59 10.64
N THR A 118 -1.63 4.04 9.48
CA THR A 118 -1.41 5.47 9.22
C THR A 118 -2.73 6.25 9.15
N PRO A 119 -2.74 7.58 9.38
CA PRO A 119 -3.95 8.39 9.31
C PRO A 119 -4.71 8.24 7.98
N LEU A 120 -4.00 8.30 6.84
CA LEU A 120 -4.62 8.12 5.52
C LEU A 120 -5.22 6.72 5.39
N ALA A 121 -4.52 5.68 5.85
CA ALA A 121 -5.04 4.32 5.83
C ALA A 121 -6.37 4.24 6.59
N LYS A 122 -6.39 4.69 7.83
CA LYS A 122 -7.62 4.69 8.65
C LYS A 122 -8.73 5.56 8.09
N GLN A 123 -8.40 6.56 7.29
CA GLN A 123 -9.37 7.47 6.68
C GLN A 123 -10.02 6.90 5.43
N LEU A 124 -9.24 6.30 4.52
CA LEU A 124 -9.70 5.94 3.17
C LEU A 124 -9.77 4.43 2.94
N MET A 125 -8.97 3.67 3.68
CA MET A 125 -8.78 2.24 3.49
C MET A 125 -9.41 1.47 4.66
N SER A 126 -10.07 0.37 4.34
CA SER A 126 -10.59 -0.59 5.33
C SER A 126 -9.95 -1.96 5.08
N LEU A 127 -8.65 -1.93 4.82
CA LEU A 127 -7.85 -3.13 4.56
C LEU A 127 -7.74 -3.96 5.84
N GLN A 128 -7.83 -5.27 5.69
CA GLN A 128 -7.64 -6.27 6.73
C GLN A 128 -6.50 -7.20 6.32
N CYS A 129 -5.94 -7.97 7.27
CA CYS A 129 -4.89 -8.95 7.00
C CYS A 129 -5.27 -9.88 5.84
N ASN A 130 -6.51 -10.38 5.85
CA ASN A 130 -7.03 -11.28 4.83
C ASN A 130 -7.49 -10.60 3.53
N THR A 131 -7.42 -9.26 3.44
CA THR A 131 -7.59 -8.56 2.16
C THR A 131 -6.48 -8.97 1.20
N CYS A 132 -5.25 -9.07 1.73
CA CYS A 132 -4.06 -9.44 0.99
C CYS A 132 -3.72 -10.93 1.14
N HIS A 133 -3.75 -11.45 2.37
CA HIS A 133 -3.37 -12.83 2.67
C HIS A 133 -4.56 -13.78 2.52
N GLN A 134 -4.50 -14.68 1.55
CA GLN A 134 -5.61 -15.60 1.25
C GLN A 134 -5.31 -17.05 1.64
N GLY A 135 -4.17 -17.26 2.29
CA GLY A 135 -3.69 -18.56 2.73
C GLY A 135 -2.99 -19.31 1.61
N HIS A 136 -2.21 -20.31 1.99
CA HIS A 136 -1.58 -21.26 1.08
C HIS A 136 -1.47 -22.62 1.78
N ASP A 137 -1.42 -23.73 1.05
CA ASP A 137 -1.02 -25.00 1.65
C ASP A 137 0.51 -24.97 1.87
N PRO A 138 1.03 -25.10 3.10
CA PRO A 138 2.46 -25.03 3.38
C PRO A 138 3.22 -26.23 2.85
N ARG A 139 2.52 -27.28 2.40
CA ARG A 139 3.09 -28.44 1.70
C ARG A 139 3.34 -28.15 0.22
N GLU A 140 2.83 -27.04 -0.30
CA GLU A 140 2.91 -26.66 -1.71
C GLU A 140 3.69 -25.34 -1.87
N GLU A 141 4.90 -25.40 -2.42
CA GLU A 141 5.65 -24.18 -2.79
C GLU A 141 4.99 -23.41 -3.95
N ALA A 142 4.20 -24.13 -4.75
CA ALA A 142 3.40 -23.64 -5.87
C ALA A 142 2.00 -24.25 -5.77
N GLN A 143 0.97 -23.41 -5.83
CA GLN A 143 -0.43 -23.86 -5.78
C GLN A 143 -0.69 -24.91 -6.89
N GLY A 144 -1.29 -26.04 -6.53
CA GLY A 144 -1.65 -27.08 -7.49
C GLY A 144 -0.50 -28.00 -7.90
N ALA A 145 0.66 -27.95 -7.22
CA ALA A 145 1.83 -28.76 -7.56
C ALA A 145 1.73 -30.23 -7.12
N SER A 146 0.82 -30.57 -6.20
CA SER A 146 0.55 -31.95 -5.78
C SER A 146 -0.61 -32.57 -6.56
N ALA A 147 -0.55 -33.88 -6.81
CA ALA A 147 -1.70 -34.63 -7.33
C ALA A 147 -2.91 -34.63 -6.37
N THR A 148 -2.70 -34.29 -5.09
CA THR A 148 -3.75 -34.18 -4.07
C THR A 148 -4.10 -32.73 -3.70
N SER A 149 -3.63 -31.75 -4.48
CA SER A 149 -3.92 -30.33 -4.22
C SER A 149 -5.42 -30.06 -4.34
N ILE A 150 -5.92 -29.07 -3.59
CA ILE A 150 -7.26 -28.51 -3.85
C ILE A 150 -7.25 -27.93 -5.27
N GLN A 151 -8.25 -28.28 -6.08
CA GLN A 151 -8.40 -27.77 -7.44
C GLN A 151 -8.44 -26.24 -7.41
N GLN A 152 -7.51 -25.61 -8.12
CA GLN A 152 -7.48 -24.15 -8.26
C GLN A 152 -8.57 -23.72 -9.24
N ASP A 153 -9.32 -22.69 -8.89
CA ASP A 153 -10.36 -22.06 -9.71
C ASP A 153 -9.82 -20.91 -10.57
N ASP A 154 -8.59 -20.49 -10.32
CA ASP A 154 -7.85 -19.52 -11.12
C ASP A 154 -6.46 -20.04 -11.54
N THR A 155 -5.84 -19.36 -12.50
CA THR A 155 -4.47 -19.65 -12.97
C THR A 155 -3.43 -18.80 -12.23
N ALA A 156 -3.77 -18.24 -11.07
CA ALA A 156 -2.89 -17.31 -10.38
C ALA A 156 -1.68 -18.05 -9.82
N PHE A 157 -0.53 -17.86 -10.44
CA PHE A 157 0.69 -18.51 -10.00
C PHE A 157 1.35 -17.69 -8.87
N THR A 158 0.94 -17.90 -7.63
CA THR A 158 1.56 -17.25 -6.47
C THR A 158 2.73 -18.05 -5.93
N LEU A 159 3.80 -18.22 -6.72
CA LEU A 159 5.02 -18.86 -6.21
C LEU A 159 5.50 -18.16 -4.94
N ARG A 160 5.58 -18.92 -3.85
CA ARG A 160 6.14 -18.52 -2.54
C ARG A 160 5.46 -17.35 -1.82
N LYS A 161 4.42 -16.74 -2.40
CA LYS A 161 3.75 -15.59 -1.79
C LYS A 161 2.36 -16.01 -1.35
N GLN A 162 2.07 -15.87 -0.06
CA GLN A 162 0.72 -15.95 0.53
C GLN A 162 -0.26 -14.90 -0.01
N VAL A 163 0.19 -14.05 -0.94
CA VAL A 163 -0.50 -12.91 -1.52
C VAL A 163 -0.32 -12.97 -3.03
N ASN A 164 -1.42 -12.90 -3.78
CA ASN A 164 -1.41 -12.67 -5.21
C ASN A 164 -1.29 -11.17 -5.50
N PRO A 165 -0.15 -10.66 -6.00
CA PRO A 165 0.02 -9.23 -6.23
C PRO A 165 -0.84 -8.69 -7.37
N GLU A 166 -1.19 -9.51 -8.37
CA GLU A 166 -2.01 -9.10 -9.52
C GLU A 166 -3.48 -8.88 -9.14
N THR A 167 -3.96 -9.57 -8.11
CA THR A 167 -5.34 -9.42 -7.61
C THR A 167 -5.42 -8.67 -6.29
N THR A 168 -4.29 -8.23 -5.74
CA THR A 168 -4.25 -7.47 -4.47
C THR A 168 -3.60 -6.10 -4.68
N CYS A 169 -2.32 -6.09 -5.04
CA CYS A 169 -1.53 -4.86 -5.14
C CYS A 169 -1.88 -4.06 -6.40
N LEU A 170 -2.05 -4.74 -7.54
CA LEU A 170 -2.31 -4.11 -8.83
C LEU A 170 -3.58 -3.26 -8.82
N LYS A 171 -4.59 -3.61 -8.00
CA LYS A 171 -5.79 -2.79 -7.81
C LYS A 171 -5.41 -1.34 -7.46
N CYS A 172 -4.58 -1.15 -6.45
CA CYS A 172 -4.21 0.18 -5.94
C CYS A 172 -2.93 0.75 -6.56
N HIS A 173 -2.06 -0.08 -7.13
CA HIS A 173 -0.76 0.31 -7.67
C HIS A 173 -0.64 0.13 -9.18
N GLY A 174 -1.76 -0.07 -9.88
CA GLY A 174 -1.81 -0.10 -11.32
C GLY A 174 -1.61 1.28 -11.94
N GLU A 175 -1.27 1.28 -13.23
CA GLU A 175 -1.06 2.50 -13.98
C GLU A 175 -2.39 3.24 -14.20
N PHE A 176 -2.32 4.57 -14.20
CA PHE A 176 -3.47 5.42 -14.47
C PHE A 176 -3.94 5.22 -15.93
N PRO A 177 -5.15 4.68 -16.18
CA PRO A 177 -5.59 4.27 -17.51
C PRO A 177 -6.10 5.44 -18.37
N TRP A 178 -5.29 6.49 -18.56
CA TRP A 178 -5.71 7.75 -19.18
C TRP A 178 -6.28 7.55 -20.60
N GLN A 179 -5.76 6.60 -21.37
CA GLN A 179 -6.28 6.26 -22.70
C GLN A 179 -7.72 5.74 -22.62
N LEU A 180 -8.03 4.91 -21.62
CA LEU A 180 -9.39 4.37 -21.43
C LEU A 180 -10.37 5.44 -20.95
N MET A 181 -9.87 6.51 -20.35
CA MET A 181 -10.65 7.68 -19.94
C MET A 181 -10.82 8.71 -21.07
N GLY A 182 -10.23 8.48 -22.24
CA GLY A 182 -10.30 9.42 -23.37
C GLY A 182 -9.52 10.71 -23.14
N MET A 183 -8.51 10.67 -22.27
CA MET A 183 -7.66 11.83 -22.01
C MET A 183 -6.63 12.04 -23.14
N PRO A 184 -6.19 13.29 -23.38
CA PRO A 184 -5.19 13.60 -24.40
C PRO A 184 -3.77 13.08 -24.07
N GLY A 185 -3.49 12.75 -22.81
CA GLY A 185 -2.21 12.22 -22.38
C GLY A 185 -2.18 11.91 -20.88
N PRO A 186 -0.99 11.61 -20.31
CA PRO A 186 -0.79 11.32 -18.89
C PRO A 186 -1.33 12.42 -17.97
N TRP A 187 -1.79 12.04 -16.76
CA TRP A 187 -2.40 12.96 -15.80
C TRP A 187 -1.48 14.12 -15.43
N GLU A 188 -0.20 13.87 -15.15
CA GLU A 188 0.74 14.91 -14.73
C GLU A 188 0.89 16.04 -15.74
N GLU A 189 0.81 15.70 -17.03
CA GLU A 189 0.92 16.67 -18.14
C GLU A 189 -0.37 17.47 -18.34
N HIS A 190 -1.53 16.93 -17.95
CA HIS A 190 -2.84 17.48 -18.32
C HIS A 190 -3.72 17.89 -17.14
N LYS A 191 -3.32 17.62 -15.89
CA LYS A 191 -4.14 17.90 -14.69
C LYS A 191 -4.63 19.34 -14.60
N VAL A 192 -3.82 20.30 -15.03
CA VAL A 192 -4.18 21.74 -15.02
C VAL A 192 -5.37 22.02 -15.95
N ALA A 193 -5.42 21.40 -17.13
CA ALA A 193 -6.54 21.56 -18.06
C ALA A 193 -7.87 21.06 -17.48
N PHE A 194 -7.81 20.14 -16.51
CA PHE A 194 -8.98 19.60 -15.80
C PHE A 194 -9.18 20.24 -14.41
N GLY A 195 -8.54 21.37 -14.13
CA GLY A 195 -8.65 22.08 -12.84
C GLY A 195 -8.06 21.30 -11.66
N ASN A 196 -7.15 20.36 -11.94
CA ASN A 196 -6.59 19.41 -10.98
C ASN A 196 -7.67 18.69 -10.15
N ASN A 197 -8.79 18.35 -10.79
CA ASN A 197 -9.93 17.74 -10.13
C ASN A 197 -10.54 16.61 -10.97
N CYS A 198 -10.48 15.38 -10.47
CA CYS A 198 -11.04 14.21 -11.12
C CYS A 198 -12.59 14.26 -11.20
N MET A 199 -13.22 15.04 -10.32
CA MET A 199 -14.68 15.18 -10.24
C MET A 199 -15.28 15.97 -11.40
N THR A 200 -14.47 16.74 -12.14
CA THR A 200 -14.88 17.41 -13.39
C THR A 200 -15.58 16.43 -14.34
N CYS A 201 -15.13 15.17 -14.38
CA CYS A 201 -15.74 14.12 -15.21
C CYS A 201 -16.50 13.08 -14.36
N HIS A 202 -15.92 12.65 -13.23
CA HIS A 202 -16.48 11.51 -12.49
C HIS A 202 -17.82 11.81 -11.81
N ALA A 203 -18.14 13.07 -11.51
CA ALA A 203 -19.44 13.45 -10.92
C ALA A 203 -20.63 13.02 -11.79
N ALA A 204 -20.49 13.06 -13.12
CA ALA A 204 -21.57 12.72 -14.06
C ALA A 204 -21.49 11.27 -14.59
N ILE A 205 -20.28 10.72 -14.74
CA ILE A 205 -20.08 9.47 -15.49
C ILE A 205 -19.98 8.24 -14.58
N ARG A 206 -19.56 8.42 -13.31
CA ARG A 206 -19.32 7.32 -12.37
C ARG A 206 -20.00 7.58 -11.04
N THR A 207 -21.33 7.59 -10.99
CA THR A 207 -22.08 8.06 -9.82
C THR A 207 -22.02 7.15 -8.59
N LYS A 208 -21.65 5.88 -8.76
CA LYS A 208 -21.38 4.92 -7.68
C LYS A 208 -19.94 4.41 -7.82
N ARG A 209 -19.13 4.60 -6.79
CA ARG A 209 -17.69 4.27 -6.77
C ARG A 209 -17.33 3.61 -5.45
N HIS A 210 -16.24 2.84 -5.47
CA HIS A 210 -15.62 2.28 -4.26
C HIS A 210 -16.59 1.43 -3.39
N GLU A 211 -17.60 0.78 -3.99
CA GLU A 211 -18.60 -0.05 -3.30
C GLU A 211 -18.06 -1.44 -2.91
N VAL A 212 -16.94 -1.44 -2.20
CA VAL A 212 -16.23 -2.63 -1.72
C VAL A 212 -16.01 -2.53 -0.21
N ILE A 213 -15.76 -3.66 0.46
CA ILE A 213 -15.54 -3.68 1.92
C ILE A 213 -14.16 -3.15 2.33
N TYR A 214 -13.18 -3.20 1.43
CA TYR A 214 -11.80 -2.84 1.74
C TYR A 214 -11.47 -1.35 1.56
N LEU A 215 -12.46 -0.54 1.19
CA LEU A 215 -12.37 0.91 1.02
C LEU A 215 -13.53 1.62 1.72
N ILE A 216 -13.27 2.84 2.21
CA ILE A 216 -14.26 3.67 2.87
C ILE A 216 -14.82 4.66 1.84
N ALA A 217 -15.81 4.21 1.06
CA ALA A 217 -16.36 4.95 -0.08
C ALA A 217 -16.68 6.42 0.26
N GLU A 218 -17.48 6.67 1.30
CA GLU A 218 -17.89 8.03 1.68
C GLU A 218 -16.72 8.95 2.05
N ALA A 219 -15.68 8.41 2.68
CA ALA A 219 -14.49 9.18 3.03
C ALA A 219 -13.67 9.53 1.79
N ILE A 220 -13.55 8.59 0.84
CA ILE A 220 -12.90 8.84 -0.45
C ILE A 220 -13.66 9.91 -1.25
N GLU A 221 -14.98 9.81 -1.31
CA GLU A 221 -15.83 10.81 -1.99
C GLU A 221 -15.74 12.19 -1.36
N ARG A 222 -15.51 12.26 -0.04
CA ARG A 222 -15.25 13.52 0.65
C ARG A 222 -13.87 14.06 0.31
N ALA A 223 -12.82 13.23 0.39
CA ALA A 223 -11.45 13.62 0.09
C ALA A 223 -11.26 14.08 -1.36
N GLY A 224 -11.98 13.48 -2.32
CA GLY A 224 -11.94 13.87 -3.73
C GLY A 224 -12.53 15.26 -4.02
N LYS A 225 -13.23 15.89 -3.07
CA LYS A 225 -13.75 17.27 -3.24
C LYS A 225 -12.66 18.32 -3.08
N ASP A 226 -11.61 18.01 -2.31
CA ASP A 226 -10.54 18.95 -1.97
C ASP A 226 -9.46 19.02 -3.07
N GLY A 227 -9.46 18.07 -4.01
CA GLY A 227 -8.57 18.04 -5.17
C GLY A 227 -8.31 16.63 -5.70
N ALA A 228 -7.45 16.52 -6.72
CA ALA A 228 -7.13 15.25 -7.34
C ALA A 228 -6.15 14.37 -6.55
N ASP A 229 -5.44 14.88 -5.54
CA ASP A 229 -4.37 14.14 -4.85
C ASP A 229 -4.85 12.83 -4.20
N ALA A 230 -6.06 12.83 -3.62
CA ALA A 230 -6.66 11.62 -3.04
C ALA A 230 -7.00 10.58 -4.13
N CYS A 231 -7.55 11.03 -5.26
CA CYS A 231 -7.92 10.16 -6.37
C CYS A 231 -6.69 9.65 -7.12
N TYR A 232 -5.83 10.57 -7.59
CA TYR A 232 -4.64 10.24 -8.36
C TYR A 232 -3.65 9.42 -7.54
N GLY A 233 -3.49 9.70 -6.24
CA GLY A 233 -2.65 8.87 -5.36
C GLY A 233 -3.01 7.39 -5.42
N CYS A 234 -4.29 7.05 -5.45
CA CYS A 234 -4.79 5.68 -5.55
C CYS A 234 -4.94 5.15 -6.98
N HIS A 235 -5.09 6.01 -7.98
CA HIS A 235 -5.36 5.62 -9.37
C HIS A 235 -4.14 5.64 -10.31
N GLY A 236 -2.94 5.94 -9.81
CA GLY A 236 -1.70 5.78 -10.59
C GLY A 236 -0.58 6.75 -10.25
N GLY A 237 -0.80 7.68 -9.31
CA GLY A 237 0.24 8.49 -8.69
C GLY A 237 1.30 7.66 -7.95
N ARG A 238 1.06 6.36 -7.78
CA ARG A 238 2.04 5.37 -7.34
C ARG A 238 1.92 4.06 -8.12
N SER A 239 2.07 4.15 -9.43
CA SER A 239 2.12 2.96 -10.25
C SER A 239 3.40 2.15 -9.98
N TRP A 240 3.25 0.94 -9.45
CA TRP A 240 4.35 -0.04 -9.37
C TRP A 240 4.37 -0.95 -10.59
N TYR A 241 3.21 -1.10 -11.21
CA TYR A 241 3.00 -1.92 -12.39
C TYR A 241 2.97 -1.03 -13.63
N ARG A 242 3.33 -1.59 -14.79
CA ARG A 242 3.23 -0.92 -16.10
C ARG A 242 1.88 -1.16 -16.78
N ILE A 243 0.91 -1.64 -16.02
CA ILE A 243 -0.40 -2.02 -16.50
C ILE A 243 -1.43 -1.50 -15.52
N SER A 244 -2.59 -1.13 -16.04
CA SER A 244 -3.75 -0.77 -15.22
C SER A 244 -4.49 -2.01 -14.74
N TYR A 245 -5.05 -1.96 -13.54
CA TYR A 245 -5.95 -3.01 -13.09
C TYR A 245 -7.26 -3.00 -13.90
N PRO A 246 -7.70 -4.16 -14.43
CA PRO A 246 -8.95 -4.26 -15.19
C PRO A 246 -10.17 -4.27 -14.26
N TYR A 247 -10.44 -3.15 -13.61
CA TYR A 247 -11.62 -2.97 -12.75
C TYR A 247 -12.91 -3.38 -13.44
N ALA A 248 -13.82 -3.95 -12.63
CA ALA A 248 -15.12 -4.38 -13.08
C ALA A 248 -15.90 -3.26 -13.78
N ARG A 249 -16.53 -3.59 -14.91
CA ARG A 249 -17.38 -2.68 -15.67
C ARG A 249 -18.84 -2.90 -15.28
N THR A 250 -19.19 -2.50 -14.05
CA THR A 250 -20.55 -2.62 -13.53
C THR A 250 -21.55 -1.87 -14.40
N PRO A 251 -22.69 -2.49 -14.79
CA PRO A 251 -23.71 -1.84 -15.59
C PRO A 251 -24.19 -0.51 -14.96
N TRP A 252 -24.44 0.49 -15.80
CA TRP A 252 -25.01 1.77 -15.39
C TRP A 252 -26.14 2.18 -16.35
N SER A 253 -27.00 3.09 -15.89
CA SER A 253 -28.12 3.60 -16.70
C SER A 253 -27.61 4.28 -17.97
N GLY A 254 -28.09 3.85 -19.14
CA GLY A 254 -27.64 4.39 -20.43
C GLY A 254 -26.28 3.86 -20.91
N MET A 255 -25.75 2.79 -20.29
CA MET A 255 -24.58 2.08 -20.81
C MET A 255 -24.87 1.55 -22.23
N PRO A 256 -24.00 1.82 -23.23
CA PRO A 256 -24.15 1.23 -24.57
C PRO A 256 -24.18 -0.29 -24.51
N ALA A 257 -25.04 -0.91 -25.32
CA ALA A 257 -25.14 -2.37 -25.44
C ALA A 257 -23.87 -2.98 -26.06
N GLU A 258 -23.21 -2.23 -26.95
CA GLU A 258 -21.93 -2.63 -27.52
C GLU A 258 -20.83 -2.55 -26.45
N VAL A 259 -20.10 -3.65 -26.28
CA VAL A 259 -18.96 -3.73 -25.35
C VAL A 259 -17.67 -3.41 -26.12
N PRO A 260 -16.95 -2.33 -25.77
CA PRO A 260 -15.68 -2.00 -26.41
C PRO A 260 -14.65 -3.12 -26.27
N GLU A 261 -13.73 -3.26 -27.24
CA GLU A 261 -12.71 -4.32 -27.26
C GLU A 261 -11.96 -4.46 -25.93
N TRP A 262 -11.50 -3.34 -25.36
CA TRP A 262 -10.74 -3.30 -24.10
C TRP A 262 -11.55 -3.80 -22.88
N ALA A 263 -12.87 -3.90 -23.00
CA ALA A 263 -13.78 -4.25 -21.92
C ALA A 263 -14.36 -5.67 -22.05
N LYS A 264 -14.15 -6.39 -23.16
CA LYS A 264 -14.78 -7.69 -23.44
C LYS A 264 -14.56 -8.73 -22.34
N TYR A 265 -13.39 -8.73 -21.72
CA TYR A 265 -13.02 -9.69 -20.67
C TYR A 265 -13.10 -9.12 -19.26
N ARG A 266 -13.67 -7.92 -19.09
CA ARG A 266 -13.80 -7.31 -17.75
C ARG A 266 -15.00 -7.90 -17.01
N PRO A 267 -14.86 -8.21 -15.72
CA PRO A 267 -15.99 -8.64 -14.92
C PRO A 267 -17.04 -7.53 -14.82
N THR A 268 -18.31 -7.89 -14.64
CA THR A 268 -19.41 -6.92 -14.46
C THR A 268 -19.67 -6.58 -12.99
N GLN A 269 -18.95 -7.23 -12.07
CA GLN A 269 -19.03 -6.97 -10.64
C GLN A 269 -17.67 -7.17 -9.98
N SER A 270 -17.48 -6.56 -8.81
CA SER A 270 -16.31 -6.84 -7.98
C SER A 270 -16.34 -8.28 -7.45
N GLU A 271 -15.19 -8.81 -7.06
CA GLU A 271 -15.08 -10.14 -6.43
C GLU A 271 -16.06 -10.27 -5.25
N THR A 272 -16.77 -11.40 -5.19
CA THR A 272 -17.81 -11.65 -4.18
C THR A 272 -17.31 -11.43 -2.75
N ARG A 273 -16.07 -11.84 -2.45
CA ARG A 273 -15.44 -11.66 -1.13
C ARG A 273 -15.31 -10.19 -0.70
N PHE A 274 -15.32 -9.27 -1.66
CA PHE A 274 -15.20 -7.83 -1.40
C PHE A 274 -16.51 -7.07 -1.52
N LEU A 275 -17.58 -7.72 -1.96
CA LEU A 275 -18.88 -7.09 -2.00
C LEU A 275 -19.33 -6.79 -0.57
N LYS A 276 -19.86 -5.58 -0.36
CA LYS A 276 -20.57 -5.26 0.87
C LYS A 276 -21.74 -6.23 0.97
N ARG A 277 -21.69 -7.18 1.92
CA ARG A 277 -22.88 -7.97 2.24
C ARG A 277 -23.93 -6.97 2.68
N ALA A 278 -25.11 -7.01 2.07
CA ALA A 278 -26.26 -6.29 2.62
C ALA A 278 -26.34 -6.66 4.11
N PRO A 279 -26.57 -5.70 5.03
CA PRO A 279 -26.83 -6.07 6.41
C PRO A 279 -27.97 -7.09 6.39
N SER A 280 -27.70 -8.28 6.90
CA SER A 280 -28.75 -9.24 7.20
C SER A 280 -29.81 -8.47 7.99
N LEU A 281 -31.00 -8.33 7.42
CA LEU A 281 -32.16 -7.83 8.15
C LEU A 281 -32.16 -8.51 9.52
N PRO A 282 -32.30 -7.76 10.63
CA PRO A 282 -32.41 -8.38 11.94
C PRO A 282 -33.52 -9.42 11.81
N GLN A 283 -33.18 -10.68 12.13
CA GLN A 283 -34.18 -11.74 12.24
C GLN A 283 -35.18 -11.24 13.27
N GLY A 284 -36.32 -10.75 12.76
CA GLY A 284 -37.42 -10.36 13.59
C GLY A 284 -37.76 -11.54 14.48
N THR A 285 -37.72 -11.31 15.78
CA THR A 285 -38.33 -12.18 16.77
C THR A 285 -39.76 -12.44 16.29
N ARG A 286 -40.05 -13.68 15.90
CA ARG A 286 -41.44 -14.08 15.65
C ARG A 286 -42.23 -13.98 16.97
N PRO A 287 -43.51 -13.58 16.90
CA PRO A 287 -44.44 -13.79 18.00
C PRO A 287 -44.62 -15.28 18.29
#